data_AF-A0A817FEZ4-F1
#
_entry.id   AF-A0A817FEZ4-F1
#
_cell.length_a   1.000
_cell.length_b   1.000
_cell.length_c   1.000
_cell.angle_alpha   90.00
_cell.angle_beta   90.00
_cell.angle_gamma   90.00
#
_symmetry.space_group_name_H-M   'P 1'
#
loop_
_entity.id
_entity.type
_entity.pdbx_description
1 polymer ?
#
loop_
_entity_poly.entity_id
_entity_poly.type
_entity_poly.pdbx_seq_one_letter_code
_entity_poly.pdbx_strand_id
1 'polypeptide(L)'
;MDLRLYLAGLRSGTSLDGKTSLSSIEPTEHECQILHSYIRNNFQTLLELHCPKLAEDPSKLLKHLSESFDVLFDCLHYPILELDWRIRHPLYIKRVLYQIADEKGKRCLVIAKIDLADYIDSLQMPADLVSVIRVPYESIKSPLPLLSTLFHSSTTLLASPIDQHSYKSLLGLNNIDIFDRWIQTHQLIPITKPDLVYLQAPCLYSTRVHVNKSEWLIPYFDGSPLTEAENVQTWFRVQINNN
;
A
#
# COMPACT_ATOMS: atom_id res chain seq x y z
N MET A 1 -20.27 -11.79 -14.37
CA MET A 1 -19.15 -12.32 -13.57
C MET A 1 -19.03 -11.40 -12.36
N ASP A 2 -19.37 -11.91 -11.19
CA ASP A 2 -19.59 -11.14 -9.95
C ASP A 2 -18.23 -10.68 -9.42
N LEU A 3 -17.97 -9.36 -9.47
CA LEU A 3 -16.68 -8.72 -9.21
C LEU A 3 -16.43 -8.59 -7.70
N ARG A 4 -16.53 -9.72 -6.98
CA ARG A 4 -16.31 -9.77 -5.54
C ARG A 4 -14.83 -9.50 -5.26
N LEU A 5 -14.58 -8.27 -4.84
CA LEU A 5 -13.37 -7.78 -4.17
C LEU A 5 -12.55 -8.89 -3.50
N TYR A 6 -11.36 -9.14 -4.05
CA TYR A 6 -10.26 -9.85 -3.37
C TYR A 6 -9.57 -8.97 -2.31
N LEU A 7 -10.25 -7.94 -1.80
CA LEU A 7 -9.90 -7.30 -0.52
C LEU A 7 -10.32 -8.16 0.69
N ALA A 8 -10.89 -9.34 0.42
CA ALA A 8 -10.96 -10.47 1.33
C ALA A 8 -9.70 -11.37 1.28
N GLY A 9 -8.54 -10.83 0.91
CA GLY A 9 -7.26 -11.54 0.99
C GLY A 9 -7.03 -12.03 2.41
N LEU A 10 -7.16 -13.35 2.61
CA LEU A 10 -6.78 -14.14 3.80
C LEU A 10 -6.83 -13.38 5.14
N ARG A 11 -8.02 -12.91 5.53
CA ARG A 11 -8.22 -12.39 6.90
C ARG A 11 -8.00 -13.45 7.97
N SER A 12 -8.15 -14.71 7.64
CA SER A 12 -7.76 -15.81 8.50
C SER A 12 -6.36 -16.23 8.10
N GLY A 13 -5.35 -15.73 8.82
CA GLY A 13 -4.04 -16.40 8.89
C GLY A 13 -4.19 -17.75 9.60
N THR A 14 -5.20 -18.54 9.25
CA THR A 14 -5.57 -19.77 9.91
C THR A 14 -5.35 -20.90 8.93
N SER A 15 -4.75 -21.98 9.40
CA SER A 15 -4.55 -23.20 8.61
C SER A 15 -5.87 -23.70 8.03
N LEU A 16 -5.80 -24.47 6.93
CA LEU A 16 -6.99 -25.04 6.26
C LEU A 16 -7.88 -25.89 7.18
N ASP A 17 -7.33 -26.43 8.28
CA ASP A 17 -8.07 -27.18 9.29
C ASP A 17 -8.65 -26.30 10.41
N GLY A 18 -8.45 -24.98 10.35
CA GLY A 18 -8.99 -23.99 11.29
C GLY A 18 -8.34 -23.98 12.67
N LYS A 19 -7.30 -24.80 12.90
CA LYS A 19 -6.77 -25.05 14.25
C LYS A 19 -5.55 -24.22 14.63
N THR A 20 -4.78 -23.78 13.65
CA THR A 20 -3.55 -23.03 13.89
C THR A 20 -3.64 -21.65 13.26
N SER A 21 -3.49 -20.62 14.08
CA SER A 21 -3.40 -19.24 13.62
C SER A 21 -1.93 -18.81 13.54
N LEU A 22 -1.53 -18.32 12.37
CA LEU A 22 -0.31 -17.58 12.12
C LEU A 22 -0.30 -16.31 12.97
N SER A 23 0.88 -15.95 13.45
CA SER A 23 1.10 -14.72 14.20
C SER A 23 0.81 -13.49 13.33
N SER A 24 0.02 -12.55 13.86
CA SER A 24 -0.15 -11.23 13.23
C SER A 24 1.21 -10.51 13.16
N ILE A 25 1.40 -9.77 12.07
CA ILE A 25 2.53 -8.85 11.90
C ILE A 25 2.10 -7.38 12.02
N GLU A 26 0.83 -7.12 12.30
CA GLU A 26 0.33 -5.77 12.47
C GLU A 26 1.16 -5.06 13.55
N PRO A 27 1.74 -3.88 13.25
CA PRO A 27 2.35 -3.07 14.28
C PRO A 27 1.31 -2.72 15.35
N THR A 28 1.73 -2.73 16.61
CA THR A 28 0.89 -2.27 17.71
C THR A 28 0.56 -0.79 17.55
N GLU A 29 -0.51 -0.32 18.20
CA GLU A 29 -0.88 1.10 18.18
C GLU A 29 0.28 2.00 18.62
N HIS A 30 1.01 1.58 19.66
CA HIS A 30 2.20 2.30 20.14
C HIS A 30 3.32 2.36 19.09
N GLU A 31 3.59 1.26 18.38
CA GLU A 31 4.58 1.22 17.31
C GLU A 31 4.18 2.13 16.13
N CYS A 32 2.90 2.14 15.75
CA CYS A 32 2.36 3.08 14.77
C CYS A 32 2.55 4.53 15.25
N GLN A 33 2.26 4.84 16.50
CA GLN A 33 2.46 6.19 17.04
C GLN A 33 3.93 6.64 16.96
N ILE A 34 4.89 5.75 17.23
CA ILE A 34 6.32 6.04 17.07
C ILE A 34 6.65 6.40 15.61
N LEU A 35 6.19 5.59 14.66
CA LEU A 35 6.43 5.82 13.22
C LEU A 35 5.78 7.13 12.74
N HIS A 36 4.52 7.35 13.09
CA HIS A 36 3.80 8.59 12.76
C HIS A 36 4.46 9.82 13.39
N SER A 37 4.92 9.73 14.63
CA SER A 37 5.62 10.83 15.31
C SER A 37 6.95 11.15 14.63
N TYR A 38 7.71 10.12 14.23
CA TYR A 38 8.94 10.31 13.46
C TYR A 38 8.66 11.05 12.15
N ILE A 39 7.66 10.63 11.39
CA ILE A 39 7.31 11.27 10.11
C ILE A 39 6.83 12.69 10.32
N ARG A 40 5.94 12.95 11.29
CA ARG A 40 5.46 14.30 11.60
C ARG A 40 6.58 15.24 11.98
N ASN A 41 7.50 14.80 12.82
CA ASN A 41 8.62 15.63 13.29
C ASN A 41 9.65 15.93 12.18
N ASN A 42 9.74 15.06 11.17
CA ASN A 42 10.68 15.21 10.06
C ASN A 42 9.98 15.63 8.74
N PHE A 43 8.67 15.90 8.76
CA PHE A 43 7.86 16.08 7.56
C PHE A 43 8.38 17.21 6.67
N GLN A 44 8.64 18.38 7.25
CA GLN A 44 9.16 19.54 6.52
C GLN A 44 10.52 19.24 5.89
N THR A 45 11.46 18.67 6.66
CA THR A 45 12.80 18.30 6.17
C THR A 45 12.73 17.30 5.02
N LEU A 46 11.87 16.28 5.14
CA LEU A 46 11.68 15.27 4.09
C LEU A 46 11.00 15.87 2.85
N LEU A 47 10.06 16.80 3.05
CA LEU A 47 9.40 17.50 1.95
C LEU A 47 10.38 18.41 1.20
N GLU A 48 11.24 19.15 1.90
CA GLU A 48 12.29 19.99 1.30
C GLU A 48 13.29 19.18 0.48
N LEU A 49 13.69 18.01 1.00
CA LEU A 49 14.65 17.14 0.35
C LEU A 49 14.12 16.52 -0.95
N HIS A 50 12.85 16.10 -0.97
CA HIS A 50 12.30 15.31 -2.07
C HIS A 50 11.30 16.06 -2.96
N CYS A 51 10.72 17.16 -2.48
CA CYS A 51 9.70 17.96 -3.15
C CYS A 51 9.85 19.46 -2.82
N PRO A 52 11.01 20.08 -3.11
CA PRO A 52 11.33 21.44 -2.65
C PRO A 52 10.27 22.49 -3.02
N LYS A 53 9.72 22.42 -4.25
CA LYS A 53 8.65 23.34 -4.68
C LYS A 53 7.35 23.21 -3.89
N LEU A 54 7.02 22.02 -3.40
CA LEU A 54 5.87 21.82 -2.49
C LEU A 54 6.21 22.25 -1.06
N ALA A 55 7.49 22.23 -0.68
CA ALA A 55 7.94 22.67 0.63
C ALA A 55 7.92 24.20 0.81
N GLU A 56 8.01 24.96 -0.28
CA GLU A 56 7.86 26.42 -0.28
C GLU A 56 6.47 26.88 0.21
N ASP A 57 5.41 26.15 -0.18
CA ASP A 57 4.05 26.36 0.29
C ASP A 57 3.31 25.02 0.50
N PRO A 58 3.49 24.38 1.67
CA PRO A 58 2.87 23.10 1.97
C PRO A 58 1.39 23.24 2.37
N SER A 59 0.82 24.46 2.41
CA SER A 59 -0.52 24.70 2.98
C SER A 59 -1.63 23.87 2.34
N LYS A 60 -1.61 23.74 1.01
CA LYS A 60 -2.57 22.91 0.26
C LYS A 60 -2.40 21.42 0.57
N LEU A 61 -1.17 20.95 0.67
CA LEU A 61 -0.86 19.57 1.05
C LEU A 61 -1.36 19.31 2.47
N LEU A 62 -0.99 20.15 3.44
CA LEU A 62 -1.41 20.03 4.84
C LEU A 62 -2.93 20.09 5.00
N LYS A 63 -3.63 20.88 4.20
CA LYS A 63 -5.10 20.89 4.16
C LYS A 63 -5.65 19.51 3.80
N HIS A 64 -5.17 18.90 2.71
CA HIS A 64 -5.58 17.54 2.36
C HIS A 64 -5.19 16.52 3.43
N LEU A 65 -3.99 16.65 4.01
CA LEU A 65 -3.52 15.75 5.07
C LEU A 65 -4.31 15.87 6.38
N SER A 66 -5.04 16.96 6.60
CA SER A 66 -5.94 17.14 7.74
C SER A 66 -7.28 16.43 7.59
N GLU A 67 -7.66 16.03 6.38
CA GLU A 67 -8.87 15.25 6.12
C GLU A 67 -8.63 13.75 6.39
N SER A 68 -9.70 12.96 6.50
CA SER A 68 -9.60 11.50 6.60
C SER A 68 -9.89 10.82 5.27
N PHE A 69 -8.95 10.01 4.81
CA PHE A 69 -9.08 9.16 3.63
C PHE A 69 -8.84 7.70 4.03
N ASP A 70 -9.50 6.78 3.34
CA ASP A 70 -9.32 5.34 3.54
C ASP A 70 -8.11 4.82 2.74
N VAL A 71 -7.90 5.41 1.56
CA VAL A 71 -6.85 4.99 0.62
C VAL A 71 -6.12 6.20 0.05
N LEU A 72 -4.80 6.19 0.13
CA LEU A 72 -3.95 7.08 -0.66
C LEU A 72 -3.48 6.34 -1.90
N PHE A 73 -3.73 6.93 -3.07
CA PHE A 73 -3.36 6.34 -4.34
C PHE A 73 -2.15 7.06 -4.95
N ASP A 74 -1.05 6.31 -5.07
CA ASP A 74 0.19 6.74 -5.69
C ASP A 74 0.08 6.69 -7.22
N CYS A 75 -0.28 7.83 -7.80
CA CYS A 75 -0.26 8.04 -9.25
C CYS A 75 1.07 8.62 -9.75
N LEU A 76 2.03 8.94 -8.87
CA LEU A 76 3.33 9.48 -9.25
C LEU A 76 4.25 8.43 -9.86
N HIS A 77 4.21 7.22 -9.30
CA HIS A 77 5.06 6.09 -9.72
C HIS A 77 4.34 5.14 -10.65
N TYR A 78 3.07 5.41 -10.94
CA TYR A 78 2.27 4.64 -11.87
C TYR A 78 2.81 4.58 -13.31
N PRO A 79 3.47 5.63 -13.84
CA PRO A 79 4.14 5.55 -15.14
C PRO A 79 5.37 4.63 -15.19
N ILE A 80 5.88 4.17 -14.03
CA ILE A 80 7.11 3.37 -13.92
C ILE A 80 6.79 1.87 -13.93
N LEU A 81 5.54 1.48 -13.66
CA LEU A 81 5.11 0.11 -13.88
C LEU A 81 5.31 -0.23 -15.36
N GLU A 82 5.99 -1.34 -15.62
CA GLU A 82 5.94 -2.03 -16.91
C GLU A 82 4.52 -2.56 -17.11
N LEU A 83 3.57 -1.65 -17.30
CA LEU A 83 2.22 -2.01 -17.65
C LEU A 83 2.28 -2.74 -18.98
N ASP A 84 1.45 -3.77 -19.11
CA ASP A 84 1.14 -4.33 -20.41
C ASP A 84 0.88 -3.16 -21.37
N TRP A 85 1.68 -3.06 -22.44
CA TRP A 85 1.63 -1.97 -23.41
C TRP A 85 0.23 -1.77 -24.02
N ARG A 86 -0.65 -2.77 -23.89
CA ARG A 86 -2.06 -2.73 -24.29
C ARG A 86 -2.92 -1.89 -23.34
N ILE A 87 -2.53 -1.69 -22.08
CA ILE A 87 -3.26 -0.89 -21.09
C ILE A 87 -2.68 0.53 -21.08
N ARG A 88 -3.42 1.48 -21.64
CA ARG A 88 -3.08 2.90 -21.51
C ARG A 88 -3.21 3.32 -20.03
N HIS A 89 -2.19 3.98 -19.47
CA HIS A 89 -2.17 4.48 -18.08
C HIS A 89 -3.50 5.12 -17.60
N PRO A 90 -4.21 5.93 -18.42
CA PRO A 90 -5.47 6.53 -18.01
C PRO A 90 -6.58 5.50 -17.72
N LEU A 91 -6.67 4.42 -18.52
CA LEU A 91 -7.69 3.38 -18.32
C LEU A 91 -7.44 2.61 -17.01
N TYR A 92 -6.17 2.40 -16.66
CA TYR A 92 -5.81 1.78 -15.41
C TYR A 92 -6.26 2.62 -14.21
N ILE A 93 -5.88 3.90 -14.18
CA ILE A 93 -6.16 4.82 -13.07
C ILE A 93 -7.67 4.88 -12.84
N LYS A 94 -8.42 4.96 -13.94
CA LYS A 94 -9.88 4.84 -13.90
C LYS A 94 -10.31 3.54 -13.20
N ARG A 95 -9.81 2.38 -13.61
CA ARG A 95 -10.21 1.09 -13.00
C ARG A 95 -9.91 1.03 -11.50
N VAL A 96 -8.74 1.48 -11.05
CA VAL A 96 -8.41 1.51 -9.61
C VAL A 96 -9.30 2.46 -8.84
N LEU A 97 -9.51 3.67 -9.32
CA LEU A 97 -10.36 4.65 -8.63
C LEU A 97 -11.80 4.16 -8.51
N TYR A 98 -12.35 3.58 -9.57
CA TYR A 98 -13.68 2.97 -9.51
C TYR A 98 -13.72 1.77 -8.57
N GLN A 99 -12.66 0.95 -8.52
CA GLN A 99 -12.58 -0.16 -7.57
C GLN A 99 -12.58 0.32 -6.11
N ILE A 100 -11.82 1.38 -5.79
CA ILE A 100 -11.79 1.97 -4.44
C ILE A 100 -13.15 2.56 -4.09
N ALA A 101 -13.76 3.34 -5.00
CA ALA A 101 -15.04 3.99 -4.78
C ALA A 101 -16.21 3.01 -4.59
N ASP A 102 -16.22 1.90 -5.33
CA ASP A 102 -17.24 0.85 -5.25
C ASP A 102 -17.17 0.06 -3.92
N GLU A 103 -16.00 0.05 -3.27
CA GLU A 103 -15.83 -0.58 -1.97
C GLU A 103 -16.42 0.28 -0.84
N LYS A 104 -17.72 0.14 -0.60
CA LYS A 104 -18.44 0.76 0.53
C LYS A 104 -18.25 2.29 0.64
N GLY A 105 -18.00 2.98 -0.48
CA GLY A 105 -17.84 4.43 -0.49
C GLY A 105 -16.56 4.94 0.18
N LYS A 106 -15.47 4.15 0.14
CA LYS A 106 -14.17 4.58 0.65
C LYS A 106 -13.69 5.87 -0.04
N ARG A 107 -13.15 6.79 0.76
CA ARG A 107 -12.56 8.05 0.30
C ARG A 107 -11.12 7.82 -0.13
N CYS A 108 -10.76 8.34 -1.30
CA CYS A 108 -9.44 8.23 -1.89
C CYS A 108 -8.78 9.59 -2.05
N LEU A 109 -7.53 9.70 -1.60
CA LEU A 109 -6.66 10.82 -1.91
C LEU A 109 -5.63 10.40 -2.97
N VAL A 110 -5.70 11.01 -4.14
CA VAL A 110 -4.82 10.70 -5.27
C VAL A 110 -3.67 11.69 -5.29
N ILE A 111 -2.44 11.21 -5.37
CA ILE A 111 -1.26 12.05 -5.51
C ILE A 111 -0.71 11.83 -6.91
N ALA A 112 -0.88 12.83 -7.78
CA ALA A 112 -0.64 12.71 -9.21
C ALA A 112 0.14 13.90 -9.77
N LYS A 113 0.85 13.68 -10.88
CA LYS A 113 1.41 14.77 -11.68
C LYS A 113 0.29 15.61 -12.29
N ILE A 114 0.57 16.87 -12.61
CA ILE A 114 -0.43 17.85 -13.05
C ILE A 114 -1.26 17.35 -14.26
N ASP A 115 -0.63 16.81 -15.29
CA ASP A 115 -1.30 16.24 -16.47
C ASP A 115 -2.25 15.08 -16.12
N LEU A 116 -1.80 14.21 -15.23
CA LEU A 116 -2.57 13.06 -14.79
C LEU A 116 -3.72 13.47 -13.87
N ALA A 117 -3.52 14.50 -13.05
CA ALA A 117 -4.58 15.10 -12.23
C ALA A 117 -5.70 15.68 -13.09
N ASP A 118 -5.37 16.37 -14.20
CA ASP A 118 -6.38 16.87 -15.15
C ASP A 118 -7.19 15.73 -15.78
N TYR A 119 -6.53 14.61 -16.09
CA TYR A 119 -7.25 13.42 -16.53
C TYR A 119 -8.17 12.86 -15.44
N ILE A 120 -7.70 12.76 -14.19
CA ILE A 120 -8.52 12.25 -13.07
C ILE A 120 -9.76 13.12 -12.87
N ASP A 121 -9.62 14.45 -12.91
CA ASP A 121 -10.74 15.38 -12.78
C ASP A 121 -11.75 15.21 -13.93
N SER A 122 -11.27 14.86 -15.14
CA SER A 122 -12.14 14.57 -16.29
C SER A 122 -12.99 13.30 -16.13
N LEU A 123 -12.67 12.42 -15.18
CA LEU A 123 -13.46 11.22 -14.88
C LEU A 123 -14.79 11.53 -14.18
N GLN A 124 -14.99 12.77 -13.72
CA GLN A 124 -16.21 13.24 -13.05
C GLN A 124 -16.63 12.36 -11.86
N MET A 125 -15.64 11.90 -11.08
CA MET A 125 -15.93 11.15 -9.85
C MET A 125 -16.48 12.08 -8.77
N PRO A 126 -17.34 11.59 -7.86
CA PRO A 126 -17.86 12.39 -6.76
C PRO A 126 -16.72 12.96 -5.90
N ALA A 127 -16.74 14.27 -5.65
CA ALA A 127 -15.67 14.97 -4.93
C ALA A 127 -15.57 14.59 -3.44
N ASP A 128 -16.64 14.01 -2.88
CA ASP A 128 -16.65 13.41 -1.55
C ASP A 128 -15.88 12.09 -1.49
N LEU A 129 -15.76 11.38 -2.62
CA LEU A 129 -15.05 10.11 -2.75
C LEU A 129 -13.60 10.26 -3.21
N VAL A 130 -13.30 11.23 -4.08
CA VAL A 130 -11.95 11.38 -4.65
C VAL A 130 -11.46 12.82 -4.52
N SER A 131 -10.33 12.98 -3.85
CA SER A 131 -9.55 14.23 -3.78
C SER A 131 -8.22 14.07 -4.49
N VAL A 132 -7.70 15.12 -5.14
CA VAL A 132 -6.45 15.04 -5.92
C VAL A 132 -5.45 16.09 -5.45
N ILE A 133 -4.25 15.64 -5.09
CA ILE A 133 -3.06 16.49 -4.90
C ILE A 133 -2.29 16.53 -6.20
N ARG A 134 -2.07 17.76 -6.68
CA ARG A 134 -1.35 18.07 -7.91
C ARG A 134 0.12 18.29 -7.61
N VAL A 135 0.98 17.44 -8.16
CA VAL A 135 2.43 17.45 -7.95
C VAL A 135 3.16 17.95 -9.22
N PRO A 136 4.10 18.90 -9.10
CA PRO A 136 4.92 19.35 -10.23
C PRO A 136 5.78 18.23 -10.85
N TYR A 137 6.15 18.38 -12.13
CA TYR A 137 6.88 17.36 -12.89
C TYR A 137 8.26 16.96 -12.35
N GLU A 138 8.91 17.85 -11.60
CA GLU A 138 10.29 17.69 -11.12
C GLU A 138 10.44 16.64 -10.01
N SER A 139 9.32 16.18 -9.43
CA SER A 139 9.29 15.16 -8.39
C SER A 139 9.37 13.74 -8.97
N ILE A 140 10.52 13.37 -9.54
CA ILE A 140 10.79 12.01 -10.02
C ILE A 140 11.37 11.21 -8.85
N LYS A 141 10.60 10.25 -8.29
CA LYS A 141 10.90 9.46 -7.06
C LYS A 141 10.59 10.18 -5.74
N SER A 142 9.35 10.63 -5.61
CA SER A 142 8.91 11.31 -4.40
C SER A 142 8.38 10.32 -3.37
N PRO A 143 8.82 10.35 -2.10
CA PRO A 143 8.18 9.58 -1.04
C PRO A 143 6.84 10.19 -0.61
N LEU A 144 6.34 11.25 -1.27
CA LEU A 144 5.14 11.98 -0.89
C LEU A 144 3.91 11.09 -0.66
N PRO A 145 3.61 10.06 -1.48
CA PRO A 145 2.49 9.15 -1.20
C PRO A 145 2.63 8.42 0.13
N LEU A 146 3.84 7.95 0.44
CA LEU A 146 4.14 7.29 1.70
C LEU A 146 4.14 8.27 2.87
N LEU A 147 4.81 9.43 2.74
CA LEU A 147 4.82 10.49 3.75
C LEU A 147 3.39 10.92 4.10
N SER A 148 2.55 11.11 3.09
CA SER A 148 1.15 11.49 3.26
C SER A 148 0.38 10.40 4.01
N THR A 149 0.59 9.12 3.67
CA THR A 149 -0.08 8.00 4.35
C THR A 149 0.31 7.91 5.82
N LEU A 150 1.60 8.05 6.13
CA LEU A 150 2.12 8.05 7.49
C LEU A 150 1.78 9.33 8.27
N PHE A 151 1.40 10.41 7.59
CA PHE A 151 0.95 11.63 8.25
C PHE A 151 -0.52 11.55 8.70
N HIS A 152 -1.34 10.81 7.94
CA HIS A 152 -2.76 10.52 8.19
C HIS A 152 -2.97 9.58 9.39
N SER A 153 -4.05 8.79 9.36
CA SER A 153 -4.41 7.82 10.38
C SER A 153 -3.62 6.52 10.23
N SER A 154 -3.49 5.77 11.33
CA SER A 154 -2.93 4.43 11.35
C SER A 154 -3.74 3.39 10.58
N THR A 155 -4.94 3.72 10.09
CA THR A 155 -5.80 2.79 9.32
C THR A 155 -5.79 3.07 7.82
N THR A 156 -5.06 4.11 7.39
CA THR A 156 -5.01 4.54 5.99
C THR A 156 -4.18 3.56 5.16
N LEU A 157 -4.72 3.09 4.04
CA LEU A 157 -4.01 2.20 3.11
C LEU A 157 -3.27 3.00 2.04
N LEU A 158 -2.13 2.48 1.58
CA LEU A 158 -1.35 3.03 0.47
C LEU A 158 -1.48 2.13 -0.76
N ALA A 159 -2.21 2.57 -1.78
CA ALA A 159 -2.19 1.93 -3.10
C ALA A 159 -0.97 2.42 -3.88
N SER A 160 0.10 1.63 -3.91
CA SER A 160 1.35 2.02 -4.56
C SER A 160 2.07 0.83 -5.21
N PRO A 161 2.64 1.02 -6.42
CA PRO A 161 3.48 0.01 -7.04
C PRO A 161 4.93 -0.03 -6.54
N ILE A 162 5.36 0.93 -5.72
CA ILE A 162 6.75 0.99 -5.29
C ILE A 162 7.05 -0.15 -4.32
N ASP A 163 8.20 -0.81 -4.51
CA ASP A 163 8.69 -1.80 -3.57
C ASP A 163 9.12 -1.19 -2.23
N GLN A 164 8.99 -1.97 -1.16
CA GLN A 164 9.35 -1.56 0.19
C GLN A 164 10.79 -1.08 0.34
N HIS A 165 11.75 -1.65 -0.39
CA HIS A 165 13.16 -1.29 -0.28
C HIS A 165 13.42 0.13 -0.80
N SER A 166 12.80 0.48 -1.92
CA SER A 166 12.81 1.84 -2.47
C SER A 166 12.29 2.87 -1.45
N TYR A 167 11.18 2.59 -0.76
CA TYR A 167 10.65 3.48 0.26
C TYR A 167 11.55 3.62 1.50
N LYS A 168 12.12 2.52 2.01
CA LYS A 168 13.07 2.57 3.13
C LYS A 168 14.27 3.44 2.82
N SER A 169 14.81 3.28 1.61
CA SER A 169 15.95 4.06 1.12
C SER A 169 15.62 5.55 1.07
N LEU A 170 14.45 5.89 0.51
CA LEU A 170 14.00 7.29 0.41
C LEU A 170 13.80 7.96 1.78
N LEU A 171 13.30 7.22 2.78
CA LEU A 171 13.02 7.77 4.11
C LEU A 171 14.15 7.60 5.12
N GLY A 172 15.27 6.96 4.74
CA GLY A 172 16.35 6.65 5.67
C GLY A 172 15.97 5.64 6.77
N LEU A 173 14.93 4.81 6.54
CA LEU A 173 14.37 3.87 7.52
C LEU A 173 14.99 2.46 7.42
N ASN A 174 16.18 2.33 6.86
CA ASN A 174 16.78 1.04 6.44
C ASN A 174 16.86 -0.02 7.57
N ASN A 175 16.91 0.42 8.84
CA ASN A 175 17.05 -0.47 10.02
C ASN A 175 15.80 -0.50 10.92
N ILE A 176 14.62 -0.09 10.43
CA ILE A 176 13.41 0.00 11.26
C ILE A 176 12.44 -1.14 10.91
N ASP A 177 12.44 -2.19 11.72
CA ASP A 177 11.58 -3.37 11.57
C ASP A 177 10.07 -3.03 11.64
N ILE A 178 9.71 -1.98 12.38
CA ILE A 178 8.32 -1.50 12.48
C ILE A 178 7.81 -1.04 11.11
N PHE A 179 8.66 -0.38 10.32
CA PHE A 179 8.28 0.09 8.99
C PHE A 179 8.02 -1.08 8.04
N ASP A 180 8.83 -2.14 8.11
CA ASP A 180 8.68 -3.31 7.27
C ASP A 180 7.34 -4.01 7.50
N ARG A 181 6.96 -4.16 8.77
CA ARG A 181 5.65 -4.68 9.15
C ARG A 181 4.52 -3.73 8.76
N TRP A 182 4.71 -2.43 8.93
CA TRP A 182 3.71 -1.42 8.58
C TRP A 182 3.40 -1.43 7.08
N ILE A 183 4.42 -1.35 6.22
CA ILE A 183 4.18 -1.30 4.77
C ILE A 183 3.55 -2.60 4.26
N GLN A 184 3.93 -3.76 4.79
CA GLN A 184 3.32 -5.04 4.44
C GLN A 184 1.83 -5.13 4.80
N THR A 185 1.42 -4.46 5.88
CA THR A 185 0.04 -4.46 6.40
C THR A 185 -0.82 -3.32 5.88
N HIS A 186 -0.22 -2.30 5.24
CA HIS A 186 -0.92 -1.09 4.79
C HIS A 186 -0.81 -0.85 3.28
N GLN A 187 0.09 -1.54 2.56
CA GLN A 187 0.25 -1.37 1.12
C GLN A 187 -0.71 -2.26 0.33
N LEU A 188 -1.48 -1.63 -0.54
CA LEU A 188 -2.24 -2.28 -1.61
C LEU A 188 -1.37 -2.32 -2.87
N ILE A 189 -1.02 -3.52 -3.32
CA ILE A 189 -0.16 -3.68 -4.49
C ILE A 189 -1.04 -3.72 -5.75
N PRO A 190 -0.85 -2.79 -6.71
CA PRO A 190 -1.55 -2.83 -7.98
C PRO A 190 -1.07 -4.02 -8.83
N ILE A 191 -1.99 -4.89 -9.25
CA ILE A 191 -1.71 -5.99 -10.17
C ILE A 191 -2.42 -5.75 -11.50
N THR A 192 -1.66 -5.88 -12.58
CA THR A 192 -2.11 -5.68 -13.95
C THR A 192 -2.00 -6.97 -14.73
N LYS A 193 -3.14 -7.43 -15.25
CA LYS A 193 -3.22 -8.49 -16.27
C LYS A 193 -3.87 -7.89 -17.52
N PRO A 194 -3.69 -8.47 -18.72
CA PRO A 194 -4.08 -7.85 -20.00
C PRO A 194 -5.50 -7.25 -20.02
N ASP A 195 -6.44 -7.88 -19.32
CA ASP A 195 -7.84 -7.44 -19.25
C ASP A 195 -8.30 -7.05 -17.84
N LEU A 196 -7.46 -7.20 -16.82
CA LEU A 196 -7.85 -7.07 -15.42
C LEU A 196 -6.88 -6.17 -14.64
N VAL A 197 -7.47 -5.28 -13.85
CA VAL A 197 -6.77 -4.44 -12.89
C VAL A 197 -7.37 -4.74 -11.54
N TYR A 198 -6.53 -5.08 -10.56
CA TYR A 198 -6.98 -5.23 -9.19
C TYR A 198 -5.90 -4.77 -8.20
N LEU A 199 -6.35 -4.32 -7.04
CA LEU A 199 -5.50 -4.10 -5.87
C LEU A 199 -5.40 -5.38 -5.05
N GLN A 200 -4.19 -5.89 -4.87
CA GLN A 200 -3.90 -6.95 -3.91
C GLN A 200 -4.03 -6.40 -2.49
N ALA A 201 -4.76 -7.14 -1.64
CA ALA A 201 -4.90 -6.83 -0.22
C ALA A 201 -3.55 -6.95 0.51
N PRO A 202 -3.33 -6.20 1.60
CA PRO A 202 -2.11 -6.32 2.38
C PRO A 202 -2.09 -7.66 3.14
N CYS A 203 -0.89 -8.11 3.51
CA CYS A 203 -0.71 -9.32 4.28
C CYS A 203 -0.73 -8.99 5.78
N LEU A 204 -1.64 -9.61 6.55
CA LEU A 204 -1.82 -9.32 7.99
C LEU A 204 -1.07 -10.30 8.90
N TYR A 205 -0.46 -11.34 8.35
CA TYR A 205 0.22 -12.38 9.11
C TYR A 205 1.66 -12.58 8.65
N SER A 206 2.46 -13.16 9.54
CA SER A 206 3.86 -13.45 9.25
C SER A 206 3.97 -14.50 8.15
N THR A 207 4.71 -14.17 7.10
CA THR A 207 5.16 -15.10 6.06
C THR A 207 6.54 -15.69 6.38
N ARG A 208 6.93 -15.72 7.66
CA ARG A 208 8.15 -16.38 8.15
C ARG A 208 7.83 -17.76 8.70
N VAL A 209 8.88 -18.56 8.90
CA VAL A 209 8.75 -19.85 9.60
C VAL A 209 8.14 -19.63 10.98
N HIS A 210 7.02 -20.29 11.24
CA HIS A 210 6.37 -20.30 12.55
C HIS A 210 6.66 -21.61 13.25
N VAL A 211 7.16 -21.54 14.49
CA VAL A 211 7.48 -22.71 15.30
C VAL A 211 6.73 -22.60 16.62
N ASN A 212 5.92 -23.61 16.94
CA ASN A 212 5.36 -23.79 18.27
C ASN A 212 5.75 -25.17 18.84
N LYS A 213 5.23 -25.51 20.03
CA LYS A 213 5.61 -26.74 20.75
C LYS A 213 5.19 -28.03 20.04
N SER A 214 4.20 -27.97 19.15
CA SER A 214 3.56 -29.13 18.52
C SER A 214 3.64 -29.13 16.99
N GLU A 215 4.02 -28.02 16.36
CA GLU A 215 4.13 -27.94 14.92
C GLU A 215 5.05 -26.83 14.43
N TRP A 216 5.55 -27.03 13.21
CA TRP A 216 6.26 -26.01 12.44
C TRP A 216 5.44 -25.71 11.18
N LEU A 217 5.30 -24.42 10.84
CA LEU A 217 4.71 -23.94 9.60
C LEU A 217 5.80 -23.23 8.81
N ILE A 218 6.14 -23.77 7.64
CA ILE A 218 7.21 -23.28 6.79
C ILE A 218 6.58 -22.74 5.50
N PRO A 219 6.70 -21.44 5.20
CA PRO A 219 6.21 -20.86 3.96
C PRO A 219 7.02 -21.41 2.79
N TYR A 220 6.36 -21.82 1.71
CA TYR A 220 7.01 -22.26 0.49
C TYR A 220 6.85 -21.20 -0.60
N PHE A 221 7.99 -20.86 -1.20
CA PHE A 221 8.06 -20.03 -2.40
C PHE A 221 8.50 -20.91 -3.56
N ASP A 222 7.66 -20.98 -4.59
CA ASP A 222 7.94 -21.75 -5.81
C ASP A 222 8.84 -21.00 -6.82
N GLY A 223 9.25 -19.78 -6.48
CA GLY A 223 10.13 -18.94 -7.31
C GLY A 223 9.42 -18.28 -8.50
N SER A 224 8.09 -18.34 -8.57
CA SER A 224 7.35 -17.63 -9.62
C SER A 224 7.40 -16.11 -9.41
N PRO A 225 7.35 -15.27 -10.46
CA PRO A 225 7.58 -13.83 -10.36
C PRO A 225 6.40 -13.03 -9.76
N LEU A 226 5.38 -13.69 -9.23
CA LEU A 226 4.31 -12.99 -8.51
C LEU A 226 4.87 -12.47 -7.17
N THR A 227 4.45 -11.29 -6.76
CA THR A 227 4.88 -10.64 -5.52
C THR A 227 4.75 -11.58 -4.33
N GLU A 228 5.65 -11.50 -3.34
CA GLU A 228 5.75 -12.48 -2.24
C GLU A 228 4.40 -12.83 -1.59
N ALA A 229 3.50 -11.87 -1.47
CA ALA A 229 2.18 -12.05 -0.89
C ALA A 229 1.19 -12.90 -1.72
N GLU A 230 1.37 -13.04 -3.05
CA GLU A 230 0.59 -14.00 -3.87
C GLU A 230 1.24 -15.40 -3.88
N ASN A 231 2.54 -15.51 -3.60
CA ASN A 231 3.29 -16.76 -3.71
C ASN A 231 3.30 -17.61 -2.44
N VAL A 232 3.11 -17.02 -1.25
CA VAL A 232 2.95 -17.79 -0.01
C VAL A 232 1.51 -18.33 0.11
N GLN A 233 1.04 -18.99 -0.94
CA GLN A 233 -0.19 -19.79 -0.90
C GLN A 233 0.08 -21.19 -0.35
N THR A 234 1.32 -21.66 -0.42
CA THR A 234 1.70 -23.01 0.02
C THR A 234 2.50 -22.95 1.30
N TRP A 235 2.05 -23.70 2.31
CA TRP A 235 2.72 -23.86 3.60
C TRP A 235 3.00 -25.33 3.86
N PHE A 236 4.23 -25.67 4.22
CA PHE A 236 4.55 -26.98 4.77
C PHE A 236 4.25 -27.00 6.27
N ARG A 237 3.40 -27.94 6.68
CA ARG A 237 3.12 -28.19 8.09
C ARG A 237 3.86 -29.45 8.54
N VAL A 238 4.68 -29.32 9.58
CA VAL A 238 5.32 -30.45 10.26
C VAL A 238 4.70 -30.57 11.64
N GLN A 239 4.00 -31.67 11.92
CA GLN A 239 3.47 -31.93 13.27
C GLN A 239 4.46 -32.78 14.07
N ILE A 240 4.76 -32.34 15.28
CA ILE A 240 5.61 -33.06 16.22
C ILE A 240 4.68 -33.93 17.08
N ASN A 241 4.59 -35.22 16.73
CA ASN A 241 3.91 -36.19 17.58
C ASN A 241 4.86 -36.59 18.71
N ASN A 242 4.64 -36.01 19.89
CA ASN A 242 5.28 -36.47 21.12
C ASN A 242 4.57 -37.76 21.58
N ASN A 243 4.96 -38.88 20.99
CA ASN A 243 4.71 -40.20 21.58
C ASN A 243 5.67 -40.46 22.73
#